data_AF-A0A2E0X655-F1
#
_entry.id   AF-A0A2E0X655-F1
#
_cell.length_a   1.000
_cell.length_b   1.000
_cell.length_c   1.000
_cell.angle_alpha   90.00
_cell.angle_beta   90.00
_cell.angle_gamma   90.00
#
_symmetry.space_group_name_H-M   'P 1'
#
loop_
_entity.id
_entity.type
_entity.pdbx_description
1 polymer ?
#
loop_
_entity_poly.entity_id
_entity_poly.type
_entity_poly.pdbx_seq_one_letter_code
_entity_poly.pdbx_strand_id
1 'polypeptide(L)'
;MRCPICGASQRVDVSRPPGDCVCASCGALAWIGPRVDSTGNVRAAIEQSVEELSQLCRRDVPVEQIGDVLVKEVTHCLAAHGAMLWLGDQTRRRPRGKRLRLVAATGRCDDTPRFAEEVSETQRDELRKAIAEGQEVLLIGAPVVRNSRVAAVIEVLQRTGSRPTAQRGYLRFVRKVAEIFAGCSALSMGES
;
A
#
# COMPACT_ATOMS: atom_id res chain seq x y z
N MET A 1 -19.86 -11.61 -11.37
CA MET A 1 -18.61 -12.40 -11.18
C MET A 1 -18.41 -12.69 -9.70
N ARG A 2 -17.60 -13.67 -9.30
CA ARG A 2 -17.14 -13.78 -7.89
C ARG A 2 -15.80 -13.06 -7.76
N CYS A 3 -15.60 -12.37 -6.65
CA CYS A 3 -14.31 -11.77 -6.33
C CYS A 3 -13.27 -12.89 -6.29
N PRO A 4 -12.15 -12.77 -7.02
CA PRO A 4 -11.18 -13.82 -7.01
C PRO A 4 -10.53 -13.93 -5.63
N ILE A 5 -10.33 -12.85 -4.87
CA ILE A 5 -9.67 -12.88 -3.55
C ILE A 5 -10.54 -13.45 -2.43
N CYS A 6 -11.81 -13.03 -2.29
CA CYS A 6 -12.65 -13.44 -1.16
C CYS A 6 -13.88 -14.28 -1.53
N GLY A 7 -14.08 -14.59 -2.81
CA GLY A 7 -15.21 -15.40 -3.28
C GLY A 7 -16.59 -14.71 -3.28
N ALA A 8 -16.69 -13.49 -2.75
CA ALA A 8 -17.93 -12.71 -2.68
C ALA A 8 -18.46 -12.33 -4.08
N SER A 9 -19.76 -12.49 -4.32
CA SER A 9 -20.40 -12.09 -5.58
C SER A 9 -20.28 -10.58 -5.83
N GLN A 10 -19.85 -10.20 -7.03
CA GLN A 10 -19.66 -8.81 -7.50
C GLN A 10 -20.44 -8.57 -8.78
N ARG A 11 -21.03 -7.38 -8.88
CA ARG A 11 -21.61 -6.82 -10.11
C ARG A 11 -20.55 -5.91 -10.75
N VAL A 12 -20.12 -6.25 -11.97
CA VAL A 12 -19.17 -5.44 -12.73
C VAL A 12 -19.93 -4.48 -13.62
N ASP A 13 -19.53 -3.23 -13.61
CA ASP A 13 -20.04 -2.24 -14.53
C ASP A 13 -19.11 -2.16 -15.75
N VAL A 14 -19.56 -2.77 -16.86
CA VAL A 14 -18.80 -2.90 -18.11
C VAL A 14 -18.82 -1.63 -18.97
N SER A 15 -19.52 -0.58 -18.54
CA SER A 15 -19.70 0.65 -19.34
C SER A 15 -18.49 1.57 -19.42
N ARG A 16 -17.41 1.30 -18.66
CA ARG A 16 -16.19 2.12 -18.64
C ARG A 16 -14.94 1.24 -18.65
N PRO A 17 -14.44 0.77 -19.80
CA PRO A 17 -13.19 0.03 -19.87
C PRO A 17 -11.98 0.88 -19.40
N PRO A 18 -10.98 0.30 -18.69
CA PRO A 18 -10.83 -1.12 -18.36
C PRO A 18 -11.51 -1.50 -17.03
N GLY A 19 -12.67 -0.91 -16.71
CA GLY A 19 -13.62 -1.40 -15.71
C GLY A 19 -13.00 -1.68 -14.34
N ASP A 20 -12.65 -0.62 -13.60
CA ASP A 20 -12.21 -0.75 -12.21
C ASP A 20 -13.39 -1.20 -11.32
N CYS A 21 -13.65 -2.50 -11.22
CA CYS A 21 -14.58 -3.00 -10.20
C CYS A 21 -13.80 -3.51 -9.01
N VAL A 22 -14.02 -2.91 -7.85
CA VAL A 22 -13.40 -3.36 -6.61
C VAL A 22 -14.38 -4.17 -5.81
N CYS A 23 -13.90 -5.31 -5.31
CA CYS A 23 -14.69 -6.14 -4.44
C CYS A 23 -15.14 -5.37 -3.21
N ALA A 24 -16.46 -5.24 -3.03
CA ALA A 24 -17.03 -4.56 -1.87
C ALA A 24 -16.63 -5.20 -0.53
N SER A 25 -16.37 -6.51 -0.53
CA SER A 25 -16.02 -7.28 0.67
C SER A 25 -14.55 -7.15 1.05
N CYS A 26 -13.61 -7.44 0.15
CA CYS A 26 -12.17 -7.48 0.49
C CYS A 26 -11.35 -6.38 -0.15
N GLY A 27 -11.85 -5.69 -1.18
CA GLY A 27 -11.11 -4.57 -1.80
C GLY A 27 -10.23 -4.92 -2.97
N ALA A 28 -10.22 -6.18 -3.38
CA ALA A 28 -9.51 -6.59 -4.58
C ALA A 28 -10.04 -5.85 -5.83
N LEU A 29 -9.13 -5.30 -6.63
CA LEU A 29 -9.42 -4.91 -8.00
C LEU A 29 -9.76 -6.16 -8.82
N ALA A 30 -10.93 -6.14 -9.45
CA ALA A 30 -11.33 -7.05 -10.50
C ALA A 30 -11.29 -6.25 -11.81
N TRP A 31 -10.20 -6.44 -12.55
CA TRP A 31 -9.96 -5.83 -13.85
C TRP A 31 -10.75 -6.57 -14.94
N ILE A 32 -11.38 -5.84 -15.87
CA ILE A 32 -11.81 -6.38 -17.16
C ILE A 32 -11.06 -5.60 -18.24
N GLY A 33 -9.84 -6.02 -18.55
CA GLY A 33 -9.04 -5.51 -19.68
C GLY A 33 -9.24 -6.36 -20.95
N PRO A 34 -9.10 -5.79 -22.15
CA PRO A 34 -9.17 -6.56 -23.39
C PRO A 34 -7.86 -7.34 -23.60
N ARG A 35 -7.99 -8.67 -23.65
CA ARG A 35 -7.00 -9.65 -24.13
C ARG A 35 -5.63 -9.62 -23.46
N VAL A 36 -5.56 -10.24 -22.28
CA VAL A 36 -4.42 -11.10 -21.95
C VAL A 36 -4.88 -12.51 -22.27
N ASP A 37 -4.26 -13.14 -23.26
CA ASP A 37 -4.48 -14.54 -23.63
C ASP A 37 -3.92 -15.43 -22.53
N SER A 38 -4.65 -15.54 -21.42
CA SER A 38 -4.57 -16.61 -20.41
C SER A 38 -5.40 -16.19 -19.21
N THR A 39 -6.29 -17.07 -18.79
CA THR A 39 -7.06 -17.02 -17.54
C THR A 39 -6.18 -17.16 -16.28
N GLY A 40 -4.91 -16.74 -16.36
CA GLY A 40 -3.87 -16.77 -15.32
C GLY A 40 -3.92 -15.54 -14.41
N ASN A 41 -5.09 -15.33 -13.81
CA ASN A 41 -5.33 -14.79 -12.48
C ASN A 41 -4.45 -13.62 -11.97
N VAL A 42 -4.83 -12.36 -12.24
CA VAL A 42 -4.31 -11.14 -11.56
C VAL A 42 -4.29 -11.30 -10.02
N ARG A 43 -5.23 -12.08 -9.47
CA ARG A 43 -5.24 -12.50 -8.07
C ARG A 43 -3.96 -13.24 -7.67
N ALA A 44 -3.54 -14.20 -8.48
CA ALA A 44 -2.35 -15.00 -8.23
C ALA A 44 -1.11 -14.13 -8.31
N ALA A 45 -1.07 -13.12 -9.19
CA ALA A 45 0.02 -12.15 -9.23
C ALA A 45 0.11 -11.33 -7.93
N ILE A 46 -1.02 -10.78 -7.45
CA ILE A 46 -1.05 -10.05 -6.17
C ILE A 46 -0.69 -10.96 -4.98
N GLU A 47 -1.23 -12.18 -4.95
CA GLU A 47 -0.93 -13.17 -3.90
C GLU A 47 0.54 -13.60 -3.94
N GLN A 48 1.11 -13.76 -5.13
CA GLN A 48 2.52 -14.06 -5.31
C GLN A 48 3.41 -12.91 -4.83
N SER A 49 3.13 -11.66 -5.23
CA SER A 49 3.87 -10.48 -4.75
C SER A 49 3.81 -10.36 -3.21
N VAL A 50 2.63 -10.61 -2.63
CA VAL A 50 2.43 -10.61 -1.17
C VAL A 50 3.21 -11.74 -0.48
N GLU A 51 3.25 -12.93 -1.08
CA GLU A 51 4.02 -14.06 -0.56
C GLU A 51 5.53 -13.81 -0.67
N GLU A 52 6.00 -13.26 -1.79
CA GLU A 52 7.40 -12.88 -2.01
C GLU A 52 7.87 -11.85 -0.97
N LEU A 53 7.05 -10.83 -0.70
CA LEU A 53 7.30 -9.87 0.37
C LEU A 53 7.33 -10.54 1.75
N SER A 54 6.40 -11.45 2.01
CA SER A 54 6.34 -12.20 3.27
C SER A 54 7.58 -13.06 3.48
N GLN A 55 8.08 -13.71 2.43
CA GLN A 55 9.32 -14.49 2.47
C GLN A 55 10.54 -13.60 2.66
N LEU A 56 10.60 -12.47 1.96
CA LEU A 56 11.69 -11.49 2.11
C LEU A 56 11.76 -10.96 3.56
N CYS A 57 10.61 -10.69 4.17
CA CYS A 57 10.50 -10.24 5.56
C CYS A 57 10.97 -11.24 6.62
N ARG A 58 11.07 -12.52 6.27
CA ARG A 58 11.64 -13.57 7.15
C ARG A 58 13.15 -13.68 7.02
N ARG A 59 13.75 -13.08 5.99
CA ARG A 59 15.20 -13.10 5.77
C ARG A 59 15.86 -12.01 6.61
N ASP A 60 17.13 -12.24 6.94
CA ASP A 60 17.96 -11.23 7.59
C ASP A 60 18.53 -10.28 6.52
N VAL A 61 17.68 -9.36 6.06
CA VAL A 61 18.02 -8.36 5.04
C VAL A 61 17.73 -6.95 5.56
N PRO A 62 18.52 -5.93 5.16
CA PRO A 62 18.28 -4.54 5.56
C PRO A 62 16.90 -4.04 5.14
N VAL A 63 16.29 -3.18 5.97
CA VAL A 63 14.96 -2.61 5.73
C VAL A 63 14.88 -1.82 4.43
N GLU A 64 15.99 -1.21 3.99
CA GLU A 64 16.12 -0.53 2.71
C GLU A 64 15.83 -1.47 1.52
N GLN A 65 16.39 -2.68 1.55
CA GLN A 65 16.20 -3.66 0.47
C GLN A 65 14.76 -4.18 0.44
N ILE A 66 14.18 -4.44 1.62
CA ILE A 66 12.75 -4.82 1.71
C ILE A 66 11.88 -3.67 1.22
N GLY A 67 12.22 -2.44 1.60
CA GLY A 67 11.53 -1.22 1.21
C GLY A 67 11.47 -1.05 -0.31
N ASP A 68 12.60 -1.22 -1.00
CA ASP A 68 12.68 -1.12 -2.46
C ASP A 68 11.77 -2.12 -3.17
N VAL A 69 11.72 -3.37 -2.70
CA VAL A 69 10.82 -4.39 -3.27
C VAL A 69 9.37 -4.02 -2.94
N LEU A 70 9.08 -3.65 -1.70
CA LEU A 70 7.74 -3.28 -1.26
C LEU A 70 7.14 -2.14 -2.09
N VAL A 71 7.86 -1.04 -2.28
CA VAL A 71 7.32 0.11 -3.03
C VAL A 71 7.11 -0.22 -4.50
N LYS A 72 7.96 -1.07 -5.10
CA LYS A 72 7.80 -1.55 -6.48
C LYS A 72 6.56 -2.42 -6.61
N GLU A 73 6.42 -3.43 -5.75
CA GLU A 73 5.29 -4.37 -5.79
C GLU A 73 3.95 -3.67 -5.52
N VAL A 74 3.91 -2.76 -4.54
CA VAL A 74 2.69 -1.98 -4.26
C VAL A 74 2.33 -1.08 -5.44
N THR A 75 3.31 -0.42 -6.05
CA THR A 75 3.10 0.43 -7.22
C THR A 75 2.56 -0.40 -8.39
N HIS A 76 3.16 -1.56 -8.64
CA HIS A 76 2.76 -2.47 -9.70
C HIS A 76 1.35 -3.04 -9.49
N CYS A 77 1.08 -3.62 -8.32
CA CYS A 77 -0.21 -4.23 -7.98
C CYS A 77 -1.38 -3.26 -8.07
N LEU A 78 -1.15 -1.99 -7.74
CA LEU A 78 -2.18 -0.95 -7.77
C LEU A 78 -2.21 -0.15 -9.07
N ALA A 79 -1.28 -0.38 -9.99
CA ALA A 79 -1.03 0.48 -11.15
C ALA A 79 -0.95 1.98 -10.76
N ALA A 80 -0.33 2.25 -9.60
CA ALA A 80 -0.23 3.57 -9.00
C ALA A 80 0.84 4.43 -9.71
N HIS A 81 0.83 5.74 -9.46
CA HIS A 81 1.91 6.63 -9.93
C HIS A 81 3.21 6.40 -9.14
N GLY A 82 3.09 6.01 -7.87
CA GLY A 82 4.23 5.65 -7.04
C GLY A 82 3.81 5.27 -5.63
N ALA A 83 4.78 4.82 -4.84
CA ALA A 83 4.63 4.48 -3.44
C ALA A 83 5.91 4.86 -2.68
N MET A 84 5.76 5.06 -1.38
CA MET A 84 6.85 5.38 -0.47
C MET A 84 6.74 4.58 0.81
N LEU A 85 7.91 4.26 1.36
CA LEU A 85 8.05 3.69 2.68
C LEU A 85 8.78 4.66 3.59
N TRP A 86 8.10 5.07 4.66
CA TRP A 86 8.62 5.95 5.70
C TRP A 86 8.88 5.14 6.96
N LEU A 87 10.10 5.16 7.50
CA LEU A 87 10.44 4.46 8.74
C LEU A 87 10.39 5.44 9.91
N GLY A 88 9.72 5.06 10.99
CA GLY A 88 9.73 5.82 12.24
C GLY A 88 11.07 5.66 12.98
N ASP A 89 11.57 6.76 13.53
CA ASP A 89 12.71 6.72 14.44
C ASP A 89 12.35 5.94 15.72
N GLN A 90 12.92 4.75 15.87
CA GLN A 90 12.72 3.90 17.05
C GLN A 90 13.67 4.24 18.21
N THR A 91 14.67 5.11 17.98
CA THR A 91 15.75 5.38 18.95
C THR A 91 15.36 6.35 20.07
N ARG A 92 14.20 7.04 19.99
CA ARG A 92 13.83 8.07 20.97
C ARG A 92 12.56 7.73 21.77
N ARG A 93 12.73 7.58 23.09
CA ARG A 93 11.70 7.74 24.13
C ARG A 93 11.21 9.21 24.22
N ARG A 94 10.74 9.83 23.13
CA ARG A 94 10.14 11.18 23.22
C ARG A 94 8.65 11.17 22.85
N PRO A 95 7.80 11.88 23.63
CA PRO A 95 6.35 11.87 23.44
C PRO A 95 5.84 12.79 22.32
N ARG A 96 6.69 13.57 21.63
CA ARG A 96 6.25 14.47 20.55
C ARG A 96 7.30 14.60 19.44
N GLY A 97 6.84 14.44 18.20
CA GLY A 97 7.63 14.52 16.96
C GLY A 97 8.31 13.20 16.59
N LYS A 98 7.53 12.23 16.10
CA LYS A 98 8.12 11.05 15.43
C LYS A 98 8.69 11.50 14.10
N ARG A 99 10.02 11.67 14.01
CA ARG A 99 10.65 11.90 12.72
C ARG A 99 10.55 10.62 11.89
N LEU A 100 9.87 10.74 10.75
CA LEU A 100 9.87 9.72 9.72
C LEU A 100 11.09 9.92 8.82
N ARG A 101 11.76 8.84 8.48
CA ARG A 101 12.84 8.80 7.48
C ARG A 101 12.31 8.10 6.24
N LEU A 102 12.40 8.75 5.08
CA LEU A 102 12.12 8.07 3.81
C LEU A 102 13.17 6.99 3.57
N VAL A 103 12.72 5.75 3.33
CA VAL A 103 13.58 4.59 3.11
C VAL A 103 13.57 4.15 1.65
N ALA A 104 12.39 4.17 1.02
CA ALA A 104 12.23 3.78 -0.38
C ALA A 104 11.11 4.61 -1.03
N ALA A 105 11.22 4.86 -2.33
CA ALA A 105 10.22 5.58 -3.11
C ALA A 105 10.29 5.22 -4.60
N THR A 106 9.12 5.10 -5.25
CA THR A 106 8.98 5.01 -6.71
C THR A 106 8.35 6.26 -7.33
N GLY A 107 7.83 7.18 -6.51
CA GLY A 107 7.27 8.46 -6.93
C GLY A 107 7.37 9.50 -5.81
N ARG A 108 6.97 10.75 -6.09
CA ARG A 108 6.99 11.86 -5.12
C ARG A 108 5.84 12.84 -5.36
N CYS A 109 5.46 13.55 -4.30
CA CYS A 109 4.51 14.65 -4.28
C CYS A 109 4.89 15.61 -3.13
N ASP A 110 4.56 16.89 -3.26
CA ASP A 110 4.97 17.93 -2.31
C ASP A 110 4.40 17.70 -0.90
N ASP A 111 3.21 17.10 -0.80
CA ASP A 111 2.51 16.84 0.46
C ASP A 111 2.98 15.56 1.18
N THR A 112 3.86 14.76 0.57
CA THR A 112 4.14 13.39 1.01
C THR A 112 4.74 13.28 2.42
N PRO A 113 5.72 14.12 2.84
CA PRO A 113 6.25 14.01 4.20
C PRO A 113 5.18 14.32 5.25
N ARG A 114 4.38 15.36 5.01
CA ARG A 114 3.32 15.80 5.92
C ARG A 114 2.20 14.76 6.02
N PHE A 115 1.81 14.19 4.89
CA PHE A 115 0.78 13.14 4.89
C PHE A 115 1.23 11.91 5.67
N ALA A 116 2.49 11.47 5.50
CA ALA A 116 3.03 10.35 6.26
C ALA A 116 3.10 10.65 7.77
N GLU A 117 3.50 11.86 8.15
CA GLU A 117 3.50 12.31 9.55
C GLU A 117 2.10 12.25 10.16
N GLU A 118 1.09 12.77 9.46
CA GLU A 118 -0.30 12.74 9.93
C GLU A 118 -0.81 11.30 10.11
N VAL A 119 -0.54 10.39 9.16
CA VAL A 119 -0.87 8.95 9.30
C VAL A 119 -0.18 8.31 10.51
N SER A 120 1.08 8.67 10.76
CA SER A 120 1.85 8.18 11.91
C SER A 120 1.33 8.70 13.26
N GLU A 121 0.84 9.94 13.28
CA GLU A 121 0.27 10.59 14.46
C GLU A 121 -1.12 10.04 14.80
N THR A 122 -2.00 9.90 13.80
CA THR A 122 -3.36 9.39 14.01
C THR A 122 -3.40 7.88 14.21
N GLN A 123 -2.38 7.16 13.73
CA GLN A 123 -2.34 5.69 13.67
C GLN A 123 -3.55 5.10 12.93
N ARG A 124 -4.08 5.83 11.94
CA ARG A 124 -5.22 5.40 11.14
C ARG A 124 -4.84 5.40 9.67
N ASP A 125 -5.49 4.53 8.91
CA ASP A 125 -5.37 4.60 7.46
C ASP A 125 -6.10 5.85 6.95
N GLU A 126 -5.50 6.51 5.96
CA GLU A 126 -5.99 7.78 5.45
C GLU A 126 -6.12 7.75 3.92
N LEU A 127 -7.10 8.49 3.41
CA LEU A 127 -7.32 8.73 1.99
C LEU A 127 -7.47 10.24 1.77
N ARG A 128 -6.66 10.82 0.90
CA ARG A 128 -6.67 12.26 0.66
C ARG A 128 -6.40 12.57 -0.80
N LYS A 129 -7.12 13.54 -1.36
CA LYS A 129 -6.79 14.11 -2.66
C LYS A 129 -5.64 15.11 -2.50
N ALA A 130 -4.67 15.05 -3.41
CA ALA A 130 -3.53 15.96 -3.45
C ALA A 130 -3.16 16.27 -4.91
N ILE A 131 -2.15 17.12 -5.10
CA ILE A 131 -1.56 17.41 -6.40
C ILE A 131 -0.13 16.87 -6.41
N ALA A 132 0.19 16.02 -7.39
CA ALA A 132 1.55 15.54 -7.65
C ALA A 132 1.92 15.95 -9.07
N GLU A 133 3.02 16.70 -9.23
CA GLU A 133 3.52 17.13 -10.55
C GLU A 133 2.45 17.80 -11.43
N GLY A 134 1.56 18.60 -10.80
CA GLY A 134 0.46 19.28 -11.50
C GLY A 134 -0.75 18.40 -11.84
N GLN A 135 -0.76 17.13 -11.43
CA GLN A 135 -1.88 16.20 -11.63
C GLN A 135 -2.59 15.87 -10.30
N GLU A 136 -3.91 15.75 -10.34
CA GLU A 136 -4.68 15.31 -9.17
C GLU A 136 -4.40 13.83 -8.89
N VAL A 137 -3.96 13.54 -7.66
CA VAL A 137 -3.70 12.18 -7.16
C VAL A 137 -4.53 11.90 -5.91
N LEU A 138 -4.75 10.61 -5.65
CA LEU A 138 -5.30 10.11 -4.39
C LEU A 138 -4.15 9.53 -3.56
N LEU A 139 -3.77 10.22 -2.50
CA LEU A 139 -2.88 9.71 -1.46
C LEU A 139 -3.60 8.66 -0.64
N ILE A 140 -2.93 7.54 -0.42
CA ILE A 140 -3.38 6.41 0.39
C ILE A 140 -2.29 6.13 1.40
N GLY A 141 -2.63 6.22 2.69
CA GLY A 141 -1.68 6.01 3.78
C GLY A 141 -2.13 4.86 4.68
N ALA A 142 -1.21 3.98 5.04
CA ALA A 142 -1.44 2.98 6.07
C ALA A 142 -0.27 2.95 7.07
N PRO A 143 -0.54 3.02 8.38
CA PRO A 143 0.48 2.88 9.40
C PRO A 143 0.89 1.42 9.56
N VAL A 144 2.19 1.17 9.63
CA VAL A 144 2.77 -0.12 10.02
C VAL A 144 2.91 -0.10 11.53
N VAL A 145 2.01 -0.78 12.23
CA VAL A 145 1.97 -0.82 13.69
C VAL A 145 2.63 -2.09 14.20
N ARG A 146 3.64 -1.95 15.05
CA ARG A 146 4.31 -3.05 15.76
C ARG A 146 4.43 -2.69 17.23
N ASN A 147 4.11 -3.63 18.13
CA ASN A 147 4.15 -3.42 19.58
C ASN A 147 3.41 -2.13 20.02
N SER A 148 2.22 -1.88 19.44
CA SER A 148 1.40 -0.68 19.68
C SER A 148 2.06 0.66 19.31
N ARG A 149 3.09 0.63 18.45
CA ARG A 149 3.77 1.83 17.92
C ARG A 149 3.82 1.78 16.40
N VAL A 150 3.60 2.94 15.77
CA VAL A 150 3.88 3.10 14.33
C VAL A 150 5.39 2.99 14.12
N ALA A 151 5.81 1.88 13.53
CA ALA A 151 7.19 1.59 13.15
C ALA A 151 7.52 2.14 11.75
N ALA A 152 6.51 2.23 10.88
CA ALA A 152 6.64 2.80 9.54
C ALA A 152 5.28 3.29 9.01
N VAL A 153 5.28 3.99 7.89
CA VAL A 153 4.09 4.37 7.11
C VAL A 153 4.32 3.97 5.66
N ILE A 154 3.33 3.30 5.07
CA ILE A 154 3.28 3.06 3.62
C ILE A 154 2.36 4.11 3.02
N GLU A 155 2.86 4.83 2.02
CA GLU A 155 2.14 5.83 1.27
C GLU A 155 2.07 5.46 -0.20
N VAL A 156 0.93 5.67 -0.86
CA VAL A 156 0.73 5.41 -2.28
C VAL A 156 0.10 6.61 -2.96
N LEU A 157 0.64 7.01 -4.11
CA LEU A 157 0.10 8.03 -5.01
C LEU A 157 -0.74 7.32 -6.06
N GLN A 158 -2.04 7.18 -5.82
CA GLN A 158 -2.94 6.55 -6.76
C GLN A 158 -3.53 7.56 -7.76
N ARG A 159 -3.86 7.10 -8.95
CA ARG A 159 -4.65 7.84 -9.95
C ARG A 159 -6.00 8.26 -9.36
N THR A 160 -6.43 9.46 -9.71
CA THR A 160 -7.77 9.94 -9.40
C THR A 160 -8.81 9.35 -10.36
N GLY A 161 -10.10 9.51 -10.01
CA GLY A 161 -11.21 9.05 -10.85
C GLY A 161 -11.78 7.67 -10.48
N SER A 162 -11.10 6.89 -9.63
CA SER A 162 -11.66 5.63 -9.12
C SER A 162 -12.85 5.89 -8.19
N ARG A 163 -13.87 5.02 -8.28
CA ARG A 163 -15.10 5.09 -7.45
C ARG A 163 -14.77 4.92 -5.96
N PRO A 164 -15.59 5.43 -5.02
CA PRO A 164 -15.35 5.26 -3.58
C PRO A 164 -15.21 3.80 -3.11
N THR A 165 -15.94 2.88 -3.74
CA THR A 165 -15.78 1.43 -3.51
C THR A 165 -14.38 0.95 -3.86
N ALA A 166 -13.78 1.49 -4.92
CA ALA A 166 -12.44 1.17 -5.36
C ALA A 166 -11.35 1.75 -4.47
N GLN A 167 -11.51 3.00 -4.06
CA GLN A 167 -10.60 3.65 -3.11
C GLN A 167 -10.52 2.88 -1.78
N ARG A 168 -11.66 2.40 -1.26
CA ARG A 168 -11.69 1.53 -0.07
C ARG A 168 -10.94 0.22 -0.29
N GLY A 169 -10.90 -0.30 -1.52
CA GLY A 169 -10.17 -1.51 -1.82
C GLY A 169 -8.67 -1.33 -1.86
N TYR A 170 -8.21 -0.23 -2.45
CA TYR A 170 -6.81 0.16 -2.39
C TYR A 170 -6.34 0.28 -0.94
N LEU A 171 -7.12 0.98 -0.09
CA LEU A 171 -6.80 1.12 1.32
C LEU A 171 -6.67 -0.23 2.04
N ARG A 172 -7.59 -1.17 1.78
CA ARG A 172 -7.52 -2.53 2.35
C ARG A 172 -6.28 -3.30 1.89
N PHE A 173 -5.91 -3.16 0.62
CA PHE A 173 -4.68 -3.78 0.10
C PHE A 173 -3.44 -3.21 0.76
N VAL A 174 -3.29 -1.88 0.80
CA VAL A 174 -2.14 -1.20 1.42
C VAL A 174 -2.05 -1.54 2.92
N ARG A 175 -3.18 -1.57 3.63
CA ARG A 175 -3.23 -2.05 5.03
C ARG A 175 -2.72 -3.49 5.15
N LYS A 176 -3.13 -4.38 4.24
CA LYS A 176 -2.67 -5.78 4.30
C LYS A 176 -1.16 -5.90 4.13
N VAL A 177 -0.58 -5.11 3.21
CA VAL A 177 0.87 -5.03 3.04
C VAL A 177 1.53 -4.46 4.29
N ALA A 178 0.93 -3.44 4.93
CA ALA A 178 1.43 -2.89 6.19
C ALA A 178 1.43 -3.92 7.33
N GLU A 179 0.40 -4.77 7.43
CA GLU A 179 0.34 -5.87 8.41
C GLU A 179 1.47 -6.90 8.18
N ILE A 180 1.73 -7.26 6.93
CA ILE A 180 2.83 -8.18 6.58
C ILE A 180 4.17 -7.53 6.94
N PHE A 181 4.33 -6.27 6.57
CA PHE A 181 5.56 -5.54 6.79
C PHE A 181 5.85 -5.34 8.29
N ALA A 182 4.81 -5.21 9.13
CA ALA A 182 4.96 -5.15 10.57
C ALA A 182 5.62 -6.42 11.16
N GLY A 183 5.50 -7.56 10.48
CA GLY A 183 6.11 -8.83 10.87
C GLY A 183 7.58 -8.99 10.48
N CYS A 184 8.18 -8.07 9.71
CA CYS A 184 9.56 -8.24 9.24
C CYS A 184 10.56 -8.12 10.39
N SER A 185 11.54 -9.04 10.45
CA SER A 185 12.60 -9.06 11.45
C SER A 185 13.43 -7.77 11.46
N ALA A 186 13.64 -7.16 10.29
CA ALA A 186 14.37 -5.90 10.11
C ALA A 186 13.81 -4.72 10.90
N LEU A 187 12.52 -4.74 11.29
CA LEU A 187 11.92 -3.70 12.13
C LEU A 187 12.21 -3.86 13.64
N SER A 188 12.94 -4.90 14.05
CA SER A 188 13.23 -5.24 15.46
C SER A 188 14.54 -4.68 16.00
N MET A 189 15.35 -4.00 15.16
CA MET A 189 16.76 -3.67 15.45
C MET A 189 16.97 -2.47 16.41
N GLY A 190 16.10 -2.29 17.40
CA GLY A 190 16.19 -1.20 18.39
C GLY A 190 16.19 -1.65 19.86
N GLU A 191 16.17 -2.94 20.14
CA GLU A 191 16.23 -3.50 21.50
C GLU A 191 17.59 -4.17 21.74
N SER A 192 18.62 -3.36 21.94
CA SER A 192 19.90 -3.76 22.53
C SER A 192 20.30 -2.78 23.62
#